data_AF-A0A659UMY3-F1
#
_entry.id   AF-A0A659UMY3-F1
#
_cell.length_a   1.000
_cell.length_b   1.000
_cell.length_c   1.000
_cell.angle_alpha   90.00
_cell.angle_beta   90.00
_cell.angle_gamma   90.00
#
_symmetry.space_group_name_H-M   'P 1'
#
loop_
_entity.id
_entity.type
_entity.pdbx_description
1 polymer ?
#
loop_
_entity_poly.entity_id
_entity_poly.type
_entity_poly.pdbx_seq_one_letter_code
_entity_poly.pdbx_strand_id
1 'polypeptide(L)' 'GAHVVSRAQVMQGIAEMIHDVQVEATFPDGTKLVTVHEPIR' A
#
# COMPACT_ATOMS: atom_id res chain seq x y z
N GLY A 1 -2.92 7.39 2.42
CA GLY A 1 -2.99 6.15 1.62
C GLY A 1 -3.05 4.91 2.48
N ALA A 2 -2.10 4.73 3.40
CA ALA A 2 -1.96 3.51 4.20
C ALA A 2 -2.84 3.47 5.48
N HIS A 3 -4.17 3.46 5.32
CA HIS A 3 -5.10 3.24 6.45
C HIS A 3 -6.16 2.17 6.13
N VAL A 4 -5.99 1.47 5.00
CA VAL A 4 -6.98 0.51 4.51
C VAL A 4 -6.84 -0.84 5.23
N VAL A 5 -5.62 -1.24 5.56
CA VAL A 5 -5.31 -2.49 6.26
C VAL A 5 -4.48 -2.18 7.49
N SER A 6 -4.85 -2.82 8.58
CA SER A 6 -4.15 -2.73 9.86
C SER A 6 -3.39 -4.01 10.21
N ARG A 7 -2.43 -3.91 11.13
CA ARG A 7 -1.64 -5.04 11.64
C ARG A 7 -2.49 -6.18 12.20
N ALA A 8 -3.68 -5.87 12.72
CA ALA A 8 -4.61 -6.85 13.26
C ALA A 8 -5.34 -7.68 12.17
N GLN A 9 -5.30 -7.24 10.91
CA GLN A 9 -5.99 -7.87 9.78
C GLN A 9 -5.10 -8.80 8.96
N VAL A 10 -3.84 -8.98 9.37
CA VAL A 10 -2.85 -9.80 8.67
C VAL A 10 -2.20 -10.81 9.61
N MET A 11 -1.57 -11.83 9.03
CA MET A 11 -0.77 -12.78 9.81
C MET A 11 0.47 -12.10 10.40
N GLN A 12 0.98 -12.63 11.51
CA GLN A 12 2.20 -12.14 12.14
C GLN A 12 3.37 -12.12 11.14
N GLY A 13 4.13 -11.03 11.12
CA GLY A 13 5.27 -10.84 10.22
C GLY A 13 4.92 -10.25 8.85
N ILE A 14 3.66 -10.27 8.43
CA ILE A 14 3.27 -9.78 7.09
C ILE A 14 3.44 -8.26 6.97
N ALA A 15 3.15 -7.50 8.04
CA ALA A 15 3.30 -6.05 8.02
C ALA A 15 4.77 -5.62 7.85
N GLU A 16 5.71 -6.41 8.39
CA GLU A 16 7.14 -6.19 8.25
C GLU A 16 7.69 -6.60 6.89
N MET A 17 7.03 -7.52 6.19
CA MET A 17 7.46 -8.01 4.88
C MET A 17 7.09 -7.07 3.73
N ILE A 18 6.06 -6.23 3.90
CA ILE A 18 5.53 -5.37 2.83
C ILE A 18 5.83 -3.91 3.16
N HIS A 19 6.98 -3.43 2.68
CA HIS A 19 7.40 -2.05 2.88
C HIS A 19 6.67 -1.08 1.94
N ASP A 20 6.48 -1.48 0.69
CA ASP A 20 5.90 -0.63 -0.34
C ASP A 20 4.88 -1.41 -1.16
N VAL A 21 3.80 -0.72 -1.56
CA VAL A 21 2.89 -1.17 -2.61
C VAL A 21 2.90 -0.15 -3.73
N GLN A 22 3.16 -0.63 -4.94
CA GLN A 22 3.17 0.19 -6.14
C GLN A 22 2.04 -0.23 -7.08
N VAL A 23 1.34 0.75 -7.64
CA VAL A 23 0.26 0.52 -8.61
C VAL A 23 0.25 1.62 -9.65
N GLU A 24 0.04 1.25 -10.91
CA GLU A 24 -0.30 2.20 -11.95
C GLU A 24 -1.80 2.46 -11.92
N ALA A 25 -2.18 3.73 -11.74
CA ALA A 25 -3.56 4.15 -11.74
C ALA A 25 -3.79 5.24 -12.80
N THR A 26 -4.95 5.20 -13.45
CA THR A 26 -5.38 6.23 -14.38
C THR A 26 -6.00 7.38 -13.60
N PHE A 27 -5.40 8.56 -13.70
CA PHE A 27 -5.92 9.83 -13.20
C PHE A 27 -6.48 10.66 -14.36
N PRO A 28 -7.30 11.70 -14.08
CA PRO A 28 -7.82 12.58 -15.13
C PRO A 28 -6.74 13.23 -16.02
N ASP A 29 -5.51 13.34 -15.52
CA ASP A 29 -4.34 13.91 -16.21
C ASP A 29 -3.35 12.85 -16.74
N GLY A 30 -3.73 11.56 -16.71
CA GLY A 30 -2.96 10.45 -17.28
C GLY A 30 -2.64 9.33 -16.29
N THR A 31 -1.95 8.30 -16.78
CA THR A 31 -1.51 7.18 -15.94
C THR A 31 -0.32 7.60 -15.08
N LYS A 32 -0.36 7.27 -13.79
CA LYS A 32 0.71 7.55 -12.84
C LYS A 32 1.03 6.30 -12.03
N LEU A 33 2.31 6.10 -11.74
CA LEU A 33 2.77 5.15 -10.74
C LEU A 33 2.58 5.75 -9.34
N VAL A 34 1.77 5.09 -8.52
CA VAL A 34 1.52 5.46 -7.14
C VAL A 34 2.26 4.49 -6.24
N THR A 35 3.10 5.03 -5.35
CA THR A 35 3.76 4.26 -4.29
C THR A 35 3.13 4.59 -2.96
N VAL A 36 2.76 3.54 -2.21
CA VAL A 36 2.31 3.65 -0.83
C VAL A 36 3.35 3.02 0.07
N HIS A 37 4.07 3.86 0.81
CA HIS A 37 5.02 3.44 1.83
C HIS A 37 4.28 3.00 3.10
N GLU A 38 4.76 1.90 3.69
CA GLU A 38 4.22 1.24 4.90
C GLU A 38 2.69 1.05 4.82
N PRO A 39 2.20 0.26 3.86
CA PRO A 39 0.77 0.17 3.53
C PRO A 39 -0.09 -0.43 4.64
N ILE A 40 0.51 -1.16 5.61
CA ILE A 40 -0.17 -1.86 6.70
C ILE A 40 0.21 -1.21 8.04
N ARG A 41 -0.78 -0.70 8.78
CA ARG A 41 -0.55 0.07 10.03
C ARG A 41 -1.10 -0.53 11.32
#